data_AF-A0A139CZM0-F1
#
_entry.id   AF-A0A139CZM0-F1
#
_cell.length_a   1.000
_cell.length_b   1.000
_cell.length_c   1.000
_cell.angle_alpha   90.00
_cell.angle_beta   90.00
_cell.angle_gamma   90.00
#
_symmetry.space_group_name_H-M   'P 1'
#
loop_
_entity.id
_entity.type
_entity.pdbx_description
1 polymer ?
#
loop_
_entity_poly.entity_id
_entity_poly.type
_entity_poly.pdbx_seq_one_letter_code
_entity_poly.pdbx_strand_id
1 'polypeptide(L)'
;DGGYRHLHGLVSEAAMLGEDGGVTYYQLTLVPWVEMLKLGRNSRIFQNRSVVDILGQVFEGHELARGGYRFDLRREYPARSYCVQYQESDFQFVSRLMEEEGLWYYFEHSGNGSGENDEGQEANRFDGHRLVITDDADTAQPVQPRLIRFHRQAATEQEDALTQWGGVRQQQPTRVSVGTFDYKQPSLTKRTGLSTLSNQGNLPDAEVYDYAGEYYYHGHDRGERLTANRLEAFESQAKRFRGAGGVRQLEAGRWFELSQHPRHDTGGEAERQFLILGVTVYAENALPVSAHFNSLPGSLKPQIDAAKRAQGLEDNQNEAANDYQHTGTGHFLV
;
A
#
# COMPACT_ATOMS: atom_id res chain seq x y z
N ASP A 1 -13.99 14.49 -14.40
CA ASP A 1 -14.56 13.56 -15.41
C ASP A 1 -15.82 12.83 -14.91
N GLY A 2 -16.09 12.78 -13.59
CA GLY A 2 -17.32 12.18 -13.07
C GLY A 2 -17.30 10.65 -13.07
N GLY A 3 -16.11 10.04 -13.23
CA GLY A 3 -15.92 8.60 -13.12
C GLY A 3 -16.11 8.09 -11.69
N TYR A 4 -16.65 6.89 -11.55
CA TYR A 4 -16.77 6.23 -10.25
C TYR A 4 -15.52 5.42 -9.93
N ARG A 5 -15.02 5.59 -8.71
CA ARG A 5 -14.03 4.68 -8.12
C ARG A 5 -14.75 3.60 -7.33
N HIS A 6 -14.63 2.36 -7.81
CA HIS A 6 -15.10 1.16 -7.16
C HIS A 6 -14.11 0.74 -6.08
N LEU A 7 -14.63 0.46 -4.89
CA LEU A 7 -13.90 -0.18 -3.81
C LEU A 7 -14.63 -1.46 -3.47
N HIS A 8 -13.91 -2.58 -3.54
CA HIS A 8 -14.44 -3.91 -3.28
C HIS A 8 -13.64 -4.57 -2.16
N GLY A 9 -14.35 -5.17 -1.20
CA GLY A 9 -13.76 -5.89 -0.07
C GLY A 9 -14.78 -6.83 0.55
N LEU A 10 -14.28 -7.74 1.39
CA LEU A 10 -15.08 -8.65 2.20
C LEU A 10 -15.40 -7.99 3.54
N VAL A 11 -16.57 -8.26 4.10
CA VAL A 11 -16.93 -7.78 5.44
C VAL A 11 -16.22 -8.63 6.49
N SER A 12 -15.25 -8.06 7.21
CA SER A 12 -14.61 -8.72 8.36
C SER A 12 -15.35 -8.47 9.67
N GLU A 13 -16.06 -7.35 9.75
CA GLU A 13 -16.82 -6.95 10.94
C GLU A 13 -18.08 -6.20 10.51
N ALA A 14 -19.19 -6.48 11.20
CA ALA A 14 -20.44 -5.75 11.07
C ALA A 14 -20.99 -5.45 12.47
N ALA A 15 -21.31 -4.19 12.73
CA ALA A 15 -21.84 -3.73 14.00
C ALA A 15 -23.11 -2.89 13.79
N MET A 16 -24.11 -3.07 14.68
CA MET A 16 -25.23 -2.13 14.85
C MET A 16 -24.85 -1.15 15.95
N LEU A 17 -24.69 0.13 15.62
CA LEU A 17 -24.23 1.16 16.56
C LEU A 17 -25.36 1.72 17.44
N GLY A 18 -26.61 1.64 16.96
CA GLY A 18 -27.78 2.13 17.67
C GLY A 18 -28.88 2.62 16.74
N GLU A 19 -29.86 3.30 17.33
CA GLU A 19 -30.99 3.92 16.64
C GLU A 19 -31.11 5.38 17.08
N ASP A 20 -31.41 6.28 16.13
CA ASP A 20 -31.77 7.67 16.40
C ASP A 20 -32.84 8.13 15.41
N GLY A 21 -33.92 8.74 15.89
CA GLY A 21 -34.96 9.32 15.04
C GLY A 21 -35.62 8.38 14.03
N GLY A 22 -35.69 7.07 14.30
CA GLY A 22 -36.25 6.06 13.39
C GLY A 22 -35.27 5.54 12.32
N VAL A 23 -33.98 5.85 12.45
CA VAL A 23 -32.90 5.30 11.61
C VAL A 23 -32.00 4.41 12.44
N THR A 24 -31.66 3.23 11.91
CA THR A 24 -30.68 2.32 12.52
C THR A 24 -29.30 2.50 11.89
N TYR A 25 -28.27 2.59 12.72
CA TYR A 25 -26.90 2.82 12.29
C TYR A 25 -26.10 1.52 12.27
N TYR A 26 -25.42 1.29 11.16
CA TYR A 26 -24.51 0.15 10.98
C TYR A 26 -23.10 0.62 10.64
N GLN A 27 -22.11 -0.16 11.07
CA GLN A 27 -20.71 0.00 10.71
C GLN A 27 -20.20 -1.31 10.13
N LEU A 28 -19.56 -1.24 8.97
CA LEU A 28 -18.94 -2.38 8.30
C LEU A 28 -17.45 -2.12 8.13
N THR A 29 -16.63 -3.11 8.48
CA THR A 29 -15.19 -3.11 8.18
C THR A 29 -14.97 -3.97 6.94
N LEU A 30 -14.49 -3.35 5.86
CA LEU A 30 -14.16 -4.04 4.61
C LEU A 30 -12.67 -4.32 4.53
N VAL A 31 -12.31 -5.54 4.12
CA VAL A 31 -10.93 -6.01 3.99
C VAL A 31 -10.71 -6.79 2.69
N PRO A 32 -9.48 -6.83 2.14
CA PRO A 32 -9.17 -7.72 1.03
C PRO A 32 -9.21 -9.19 1.45
N TRP A 33 -9.37 -10.11 0.50
CA TRP A 33 -9.44 -11.55 0.77
C TRP A 33 -8.17 -12.06 1.47
N VAL A 34 -7.02 -11.43 1.25
CA VAL A 34 -5.74 -11.81 1.87
C VAL A 34 -5.78 -11.69 3.40
N GLU A 35 -6.65 -10.82 3.96
CA GLU A 35 -6.87 -10.71 5.40
C GLU A 35 -7.52 -11.97 5.99
N MET A 36 -8.33 -12.70 5.20
CA MET A 36 -8.93 -13.96 5.65
C MET A 36 -7.86 -15.04 5.91
N LEU A 37 -6.67 -14.92 5.29
CA LEU A 37 -5.54 -15.81 5.54
C LEU A 37 -4.97 -15.68 6.97
N LYS A 38 -5.35 -14.65 7.74
CA LYS A 38 -4.96 -14.48 9.16
C LYS A 38 -5.74 -15.39 10.10
N LEU A 39 -6.91 -15.89 9.69
CA LEU A 39 -7.81 -16.65 10.55
C LEU A 39 -7.32 -18.09 10.83
N GLY A 40 -6.44 -18.61 9.98
CA GLY A 40 -5.86 -19.94 10.10
C GLY A 40 -4.48 -19.97 10.72
N ARG A 41 -4.03 -21.17 11.10
CA ARG A 41 -2.64 -21.46 11.50
C ARG A 41 -2.27 -22.85 10.99
N ASN A 42 -1.11 -22.98 10.33
CA ASN A 42 -0.75 -24.23 9.67
C ASN A 42 0.74 -24.59 9.86
N SER A 43 1.10 -25.84 9.58
CA SER A 43 2.48 -26.31 9.45
C SER A 43 2.61 -27.17 8.20
N ARG A 44 3.37 -26.69 7.20
CA ARG A 44 3.50 -27.31 5.88
C ARG A 44 4.94 -27.24 5.40
N ILE A 45 5.34 -28.24 4.63
CA ILE A 45 6.66 -28.33 4.00
C ILE A 45 6.48 -28.20 2.49
N PHE A 46 7.25 -27.30 1.90
CA PHE A 46 7.37 -27.09 0.45
C PHE A 46 8.78 -27.44 0.02
N GLN A 47 8.94 -28.33 -0.96
CA GLN A 47 10.23 -28.80 -1.44
C GLN A 47 10.36 -28.58 -2.94
N ASN A 48 11.53 -28.08 -3.36
CA ASN A 48 11.84 -27.79 -4.77
C ASN A 48 10.78 -26.91 -5.44
N ARG A 49 10.37 -25.83 -4.76
CA ARG A 49 9.37 -24.85 -5.24
C ARG A 49 9.93 -23.44 -5.18
N SER A 50 9.68 -22.63 -6.20
CA SER A 50 9.98 -21.20 -6.15
C SER A 50 9.05 -20.48 -5.17
N VAL A 51 9.37 -19.24 -4.78
CA VAL A 51 8.44 -18.44 -3.98
C VAL A 51 7.09 -18.26 -4.70
N VAL A 52 7.12 -18.06 -6.02
CA VAL A 52 5.92 -17.88 -6.85
C VAL A 52 5.03 -19.13 -6.81
N ASP A 53 5.64 -20.32 -6.94
CA ASP A 53 4.92 -21.60 -6.82
C ASP A 53 4.31 -21.78 -5.42
N ILE A 54 5.05 -21.43 -4.37
CA ILE A 54 4.59 -21.57 -2.97
C ILE A 54 3.41 -20.63 -2.73
N LEU A 55 3.53 -19.35 -3.11
CA LEU A 55 2.46 -18.37 -2.98
C LEU A 55 1.21 -18.83 -3.73
N GLY A 56 1.36 -19.24 -4.99
CA GLY A 56 0.25 -19.79 -5.78
C GLY A 56 -0.39 -21.02 -5.13
N GLN A 57 0.40 -21.98 -4.65
CA GLN A 57 -0.12 -23.17 -3.97
C GLN A 57 -0.87 -22.82 -2.68
N VAL A 58 -0.40 -21.84 -1.90
CA VAL A 58 -1.10 -21.37 -0.71
C VAL A 58 -2.43 -20.73 -1.11
N PHE A 59 -2.43 -19.82 -2.10
CA PHE A 59 -3.63 -19.12 -2.55
C PHE A 59 -4.68 -20.07 -3.15
N GLU A 60 -4.29 -21.02 -3.99
CA GLU A 60 -5.22 -22.02 -4.57
C GLU A 60 -5.91 -22.90 -3.51
N GLY A 61 -5.30 -23.00 -2.32
CA GLY A 61 -5.89 -23.65 -1.15
C GLY A 61 -7.08 -22.90 -0.54
N HIS A 62 -7.32 -21.63 -0.91
CA HIS A 62 -8.37 -20.78 -0.38
C HIS A 62 -9.34 -20.35 -1.49
N GLU A 63 -10.62 -20.70 -1.36
CA GLU A 63 -11.63 -20.40 -2.39
C GLU A 63 -11.74 -18.90 -2.73
N LEU A 64 -11.63 -18.04 -1.71
CA LEU A 64 -11.68 -16.58 -1.85
C LEU A 64 -10.47 -15.99 -2.61
N ALA A 65 -9.38 -16.73 -2.72
CA ALA A 65 -8.17 -16.29 -3.39
C ALA A 65 -8.10 -16.74 -4.85
N ARG A 66 -8.83 -17.78 -5.25
CA ARG A 66 -8.77 -18.35 -6.61
C ARG A 66 -9.18 -17.31 -7.65
N GLY A 67 -8.29 -17.03 -8.59
CA GLY A 67 -8.48 -15.98 -9.60
C GLY A 67 -8.42 -14.53 -9.06
N GLY A 68 -8.24 -14.35 -7.75
CA GLY A 68 -8.16 -13.06 -7.06
C GLY A 68 -6.75 -12.49 -6.92
N TYR A 69 -5.77 -13.02 -7.67
CA TYR A 69 -4.40 -12.51 -7.69
C TYR A 69 -3.73 -12.64 -9.06
N ARG A 70 -2.68 -11.85 -9.30
CA ARG A 70 -1.75 -11.99 -10.43
C ARG A 70 -0.32 -11.65 -10.04
N PHE A 71 0.63 -12.21 -10.77
CA PHE A 71 2.04 -11.87 -10.65
C PHE A 71 2.45 -10.96 -11.82
N ASP A 72 3.10 -9.85 -11.51
CA ASP A 72 3.66 -8.88 -12.46
C ASP A 72 5.15 -8.71 -12.17
N LEU A 73 5.91 -9.76 -12.49
CA LEU A 73 7.30 -9.91 -12.06
C LEU A 73 8.23 -9.67 -13.25
N ARG A 74 9.31 -8.94 -13.01
CA ARG A 74 10.40 -8.73 -13.99
C ARG A 74 11.51 -9.76 -13.82
N ARG A 75 11.62 -10.37 -12.63
CA ARG A 75 12.69 -11.29 -12.26
C ARG A 75 12.19 -12.73 -12.19
N GLU A 76 13.12 -13.66 -12.36
CA GLU A 76 12.89 -15.08 -12.07
C GLU A 76 13.27 -15.43 -10.63
N TYR A 77 12.49 -16.33 -10.05
CA TYR A 77 12.65 -16.78 -8.67
C TYR A 77 13.06 -18.25 -8.63
N PRO A 78 14.30 -18.56 -8.21
CA PRO A 78 14.77 -19.94 -8.20
C PRO A 78 14.01 -20.78 -7.17
N ALA A 79 13.92 -22.08 -7.44
CA ALA A 79 13.33 -23.03 -6.52
C ALA A 79 14.13 -23.12 -5.22
N ARG A 80 13.43 -23.10 -4.10
CA ARG A 80 13.97 -23.40 -2.78
C ARG A 80 13.99 -24.91 -2.62
N SER A 81 15.12 -25.45 -2.17
CA SER A 81 15.23 -26.89 -1.88
C SER A 81 14.27 -27.31 -0.77
N TYR A 82 14.12 -26.46 0.25
CA TYR A 82 13.27 -26.70 1.40
C TYR A 82 12.73 -25.38 1.98
N CYS A 83 11.42 -25.30 2.19
CA CYS A 83 10.76 -24.16 2.82
C CYS A 83 9.66 -24.68 3.75
N VAL A 84 9.56 -24.13 4.95
CA VAL A 84 8.60 -24.57 5.96
C VAL A 84 7.73 -23.40 6.36
N GLN A 85 6.42 -23.59 6.33
CA GLN A 85 5.48 -22.84 7.15
C GLN A 85 5.40 -23.55 8.49
N TYR A 86 5.78 -22.91 9.60
CA TYR A 86 5.78 -23.57 10.92
C TYR A 86 4.99 -22.79 11.95
N GLN A 87 3.84 -23.33 12.33
CA GLN A 87 2.93 -22.74 13.30
C GLN A 87 2.68 -21.24 13.10
N GLU A 88 2.46 -20.82 11.86
CA GLU A 88 2.15 -19.44 11.48
C GLU A 88 0.90 -19.42 10.60
N SER A 89 0.22 -18.28 10.52
CA SER A 89 -0.93 -18.12 9.62
C SER A 89 -0.47 -18.10 8.17
N ASP A 90 -1.39 -18.36 7.25
CA ASP A 90 -1.08 -18.31 5.82
C ASP A 90 -0.69 -16.89 5.41
N PHE A 91 -1.33 -15.87 6.01
CA PHE A 91 -0.96 -14.47 5.83
C PHE A 91 0.49 -14.18 6.25
N GLN A 92 0.90 -14.62 7.46
CA GLN A 92 2.26 -14.41 7.96
C GLN A 92 3.29 -15.10 7.06
N PHE A 93 3.00 -16.33 6.65
CA PHE A 93 3.88 -17.12 5.80
C PHE A 93 4.10 -16.48 4.42
N VAL A 94 3.03 -16.07 3.74
CA VAL A 94 3.16 -15.45 2.42
C VAL A 94 3.81 -14.07 2.52
N SER A 95 3.49 -13.29 3.58
CA SER A 95 4.06 -11.95 3.78
C SER A 95 5.56 -12.02 4.00
N ARG A 96 6.06 -12.87 4.91
CA ARG A 96 7.50 -12.97 5.16
C ARG A 96 8.27 -13.48 3.94
N LEU A 97 7.67 -14.35 3.13
CA LEU A 97 8.31 -14.86 1.90
C LEU A 97 8.38 -13.78 0.82
N MET A 98 7.32 -12.97 0.68
CA MET A 98 7.32 -11.82 -0.22
C MET A 98 8.38 -10.80 0.21
N GLU A 99 8.40 -10.42 1.48
CA GLU A 99 9.38 -9.49 2.05
C GLU A 99 10.83 -9.97 1.85
N GLU A 100 11.10 -11.26 2.07
CA GLU A 100 12.43 -11.86 1.85
C GLU A 100 12.88 -11.73 0.39
N GLU A 101 11.95 -11.95 -0.55
CA GLU A 101 12.22 -11.97 -1.99
C GLU A 101 12.13 -10.58 -2.63
N GLY A 102 11.83 -9.54 -1.86
CA GLY A 102 11.66 -8.16 -2.35
C GLY A 102 10.38 -7.97 -3.15
N LEU A 103 9.40 -8.85 -2.93
CA LEU A 103 8.06 -8.74 -3.51
C LEU A 103 7.22 -7.81 -2.66
N TRP A 104 6.45 -6.96 -3.31
CA TRP A 104 5.43 -6.13 -2.69
C TRP A 104 4.13 -6.28 -3.48
N TYR A 105 3.03 -5.76 -2.93
CA TYR A 105 1.74 -5.89 -3.57
C TYR A 105 0.86 -4.67 -3.38
N TYR A 106 -0.13 -4.55 -4.27
CA TYR A 106 -1.23 -3.60 -4.20
C TYR A 106 -2.53 -4.27 -4.67
N PHE A 107 -3.64 -3.53 -4.62
CA PHE A 107 -4.95 -4.04 -5.02
C PHE A 107 -5.52 -3.26 -6.20
N GLU A 108 -6.05 -4.00 -7.16
CA GLU A 108 -6.87 -3.49 -8.24
C GLU A 108 -8.34 -3.81 -7.94
N HIS A 109 -9.25 -2.92 -8.32
CA HIS A 109 -10.69 -3.12 -8.19
C HIS A 109 -11.36 -3.12 -9.57
N SER A 110 -12.23 -4.09 -9.81
CA SER A 110 -12.97 -4.21 -11.06
C SER A 110 -13.81 -2.97 -11.33
N GLY A 111 -13.83 -2.48 -12.57
CA GLY A 111 -14.58 -1.28 -12.94
C GLY A 111 -13.80 0.03 -12.76
N ASN A 112 -12.60 -0.01 -12.17
CA ASN A 112 -11.66 1.11 -12.20
C ASN A 112 -10.78 0.96 -13.43
N GLY A 113 -11.31 1.37 -14.59
CA GLY A 113 -10.66 1.20 -15.89
C GLY A 113 -9.27 1.85 -15.95
N SER A 114 -8.30 1.10 -16.46
CA SER A 114 -6.95 1.53 -16.79
C SER A 114 -6.92 2.33 -18.10
N GLY A 115 -7.61 3.47 -18.14
CA GLY A 115 -7.54 4.42 -19.28
C GLY A 115 -8.17 3.93 -20.58
N GLU A 116 -8.31 4.85 -21.52
CA GLU A 116 -9.02 4.72 -22.81
C GLU A 116 -8.43 3.70 -23.81
N ASN A 117 -7.43 2.89 -23.42
CA ASN A 117 -6.74 1.94 -24.30
C ASN A 117 -7.02 0.46 -24.00
N ASP A 118 -7.99 0.15 -23.13
CA ASP A 118 -8.29 -1.23 -22.69
C ASP A 118 -9.33 -1.97 -23.56
N GLU A 119 -9.55 -1.53 -24.80
CA GLU A 119 -10.49 -2.15 -25.76
C GLU A 119 -10.06 -3.55 -26.26
N GLY A 120 -9.00 -4.15 -25.68
CA GLY A 120 -8.38 -5.37 -26.22
C GLY A 120 -8.11 -6.53 -25.27
N GLN A 121 -8.42 -6.46 -23.96
CA GLN A 121 -8.00 -7.51 -23.01
C GLN A 121 -9.17 -8.12 -22.22
N GLU A 122 -10.02 -8.91 -22.89
CA GLU A 122 -10.95 -9.85 -22.21
C GLU A 122 -10.22 -10.73 -21.19
N ALA A 123 -8.95 -11.06 -21.45
CA ALA A 123 -8.08 -11.87 -20.60
C ALA A 123 -7.73 -11.22 -19.25
N ASN A 124 -7.90 -9.90 -19.09
CA ASN A 124 -7.56 -9.20 -17.85
C ASN A 124 -8.80 -8.85 -17.00
N ARG A 125 -10.01 -9.14 -17.48
CA ARG A 125 -11.25 -8.87 -16.75
C ARG A 125 -11.36 -9.74 -15.49
N PHE A 126 -11.68 -9.13 -14.36
CA PHE A 126 -12.01 -9.80 -13.11
C PHE A 126 -13.22 -9.13 -12.46
N ASP A 127 -13.81 -9.83 -11.49
CA ASP A 127 -14.84 -9.29 -10.61
C ASP A 127 -14.26 -9.06 -9.21
N GLY A 128 -14.75 -8.02 -8.54
CA GLY A 128 -14.32 -7.67 -7.19
C GLY A 128 -12.95 -6.99 -7.10
N HIS A 129 -12.05 -7.54 -6.28
CA HIS A 129 -10.70 -6.99 -6.10
C HIS A 129 -9.64 -8.07 -6.36
N ARG A 130 -8.49 -7.64 -6.86
CA ARG A 130 -7.37 -8.51 -7.22
C ARG A 130 -6.10 -8.03 -6.52
N LEU A 131 -5.36 -8.96 -5.92
CA LEU A 131 -4.02 -8.75 -5.40
C LEU A 131 -3.00 -8.78 -6.56
N VAL A 132 -2.24 -7.70 -6.75
CA VAL A 132 -1.15 -7.66 -7.73
C VAL A 132 0.17 -7.75 -6.98
N ILE A 133 0.96 -8.80 -7.24
CA ILE A 133 2.27 -9.02 -6.63
C ILE A 133 3.34 -8.67 -7.66
N THR A 134 4.27 -7.78 -7.30
CA THR A 134 5.31 -7.25 -8.18
C THR A 134 6.65 -7.13 -7.45
N ASP A 135 7.74 -7.08 -8.23
CA ASP A 135 9.11 -6.91 -7.77
C ASP A 135 9.77 -5.62 -8.29
N ASP A 136 9.00 -4.78 -9.00
CA ASP A 136 9.52 -3.60 -9.69
C ASP A 136 8.53 -2.45 -9.63
N ALA A 137 8.97 -1.31 -9.10
CA ALA A 137 8.18 -0.08 -9.01
C ALA A 137 7.73 0.42 -10.39
N ASP A 138 8.47 0.13 -11.46
CA ASP A 138 8.14 0.54 -12.83
C ASP A 138 6.94 -0.23 -13.43
N THR A 139 6.47 -1.27 -12.75
CA THR A 139 5.19 -1.93 -13.09
C THR A 139 3.96 -1.12 -12.67
N ALA A 140 4.13 -0.19 -11.72
CA ALA A 140 3.05 0.63 -11.22
C ALA A 140 2.48 1.54 -12.32
N GLN A 141 1.17 1.55 -12.46
CA GLN A 141 0.48 2.42 -13.40
C GLN A 141 0.28 3.82 -12.81
N PRO A 142 0.25 4.88 -13.62
CA PRO A 142 -0.10 6.20 -13.12
C PRO A 142 -1.56 6.24 -12.64
N VAL A 143 -1.85 7.13 -11.70
CA VAL A 143 -3.22 7.59 -11.44
C VAL A 143 -3.75 8.36 -12.64
N GLN A 144 -5.07 8.51 -12.74
CA GLN A 144 -5.70 9.29 -13.80
C GLN A 144 -6.56 10.40 -13.18
N PRO A 145 -6.32 11.69 -13.53
CA PRO A 145 -5.22 12.19 -14.35
C PRO A 145 -3.84 12.03 -13.67
N ARG A 146 -2.78 11.78 -14.46
CA ARG A 146 -1.38 11.58 -13.98
C ARG A 146 -0.86 12.78 -13.19
N LEU A 147 -1.18 13.99 -13.65
CA LEU A 147 -0.69 15.24 -13.10
C LEU A 147 -1.58 15.68 -11.94
N ILE A 148 -0.97 15.87 -10.76
CA ILE A 148 -1.66 16.38 -9.57
C ILE A 148 -1.00 17.69 -9.17
N ARG A 149 -1.82 18.73 -9.04
CA ARG A 149 -1.35 20.07 -8.66
C ARG A 149 -1.23 20.22 -7.15
N PHE A 150 -0.21 20.95 -6.72
CA PHE A 150 -0.10 21.48 -5.38
C PHE A 150 -0.70 22.89 -5.36
N HIS A 151 -1.88 23.04 -4.76
CA HIS A 151 -2.61 24.30 -4.81
C HIS A 151 -3.57 24.40 -3.61
N ARG A 152 -3.99 25.63 -3.28
CA ARG A 152 -5.06 25.84 -2.30
C ARG A 152 -6.36 25.18 -2.77
N GLN A 153 -7.12 24.62 -1.84
CA GLN A 153 -8.47 24.13 -2.08
C GLN A 153 -9.46 25.26 -1.72
N ALA A 154 -10.30 25.67 -2.68
CA ALA A 154 -11.33 26.67 -2.49
C ALA A 154 -12.60 26.27 -3.25
N ALA A 155 -13.78 26.73 -2.81
CA ALA A 155 -15.07 26.35 -3.41
C ALA A 155 -15.21 26.71 -4.90
N THR A 156 -14.37 27.63 -5.41
CA THR A 156 -14.33 28.02 -6.82
C THR A 156 -13.42 27.15 -7.68
N GLU A 157 -12.65 26.25 -7.07
CA GLU A 157 -11.69 25.38 -7.76
C GLU A 157 -12.42 24.16 -8.33
N GLN A 158 -12.19 23.86 -9.61
CA GLN A 158 -12.87 22.76 -10.30
C GLN A 158 -12.07 21.44 -10.29
N GLU A 159 -10.77 21.51 -9.98
CA GLU A 159 -9.86 20.38 -10.00
C GLU A 159 -9.38 20.03 -8.59
N ASP A 160 -9.24 18.73 -8.32
CA ASP A 160 -8.66 18.26 -7.06
C ASP A 160 -7.17 18.66 -6.97
N ALA A 161 -6.72 18.96 -5.75
CA ALA A 161 -5.35 19.41 -5.49
C ALA A 161 -4.83 18.87 -4.15
N LEU A 162 -3.51 18.68 -4.08
CA LEU A 162 -2.80 18.54 -2.81
C LEU A 162 -2.64 19.92 -2.19
N THR A 163 -3.03 20.05 -0.93
CA THR A 163 -2.91 21.29 -0.14
C THR A 163 -1.75 21.25 0.83
N GLN A 164 -1.34 20.04 1.22
CA GLN A 164 -0.19 19.79 2.08
C GLN A 164 0.79 18.84 1.38
N TRP A 165 2.08 19.13 1.51
CA TRP A 165 3.15 18.29 0.99
C TRP A 165 4.41 18.47 1.84
N GLY A 166 5.05 17.37 2.25
CA GLY A 166 6.21 17.40 3.11
C GLY A 166 7.11 16.18 2.93
N GLY A 167 8.42 16.41 2.82
CA GLY A 167 9.42 15.35 2.84
C GLY A 167 9.93 15.10 4.26
N VAL A 168 9.95 13.83 4.67
CA VAL A 168 10.56 13.35 5.91
C VAL A 168 11.83 12.58 5.54
N ARG A 169 12.92 12.88 6.24
CA ARG A 169 14.15 12.09 6.19
C ARG A 169 14.42 11.47 7.55
N GLN A 170 14.83 10.21 7.54
CA GLN A 170 15.19 9.46 8.74
C GLN A 170 16.53 8.77 8.51
N GLN A 171 17.38 8.76 9.54
CA GLN A 171 18.66 8.04 9.48
C GLN A 171 18.40 6.53 9.47
N GLN A 172 19.09 5.83 8.59
CA GLN A 172 18.99 4.38 8.37
C GLN A 172 20.40 3.77 8.39
N PRO A 173 20.56 2.44 8.54
CA PRO A 173 21.86 1.79 8.46
C PRO A 173 22.62 2.16 7.17
N THR A 174 23.94 2.30 7.24
CA THR A 174 24.78 2.61 6.06
C THR A 174 25.25 1.36 5.31
N ARG A 175 25.09 0.19 5.93
CA ARG A 175 25.47 -1.10 5.36
C ARG A 175 24.55 -2.22 5.84
N VAL A 176 24.22 -3.13 4.94
CA VAL A 176 23.56 -4.41 5.27
C VAL A 176 24.47 -5.54 4.83
N SER A 177 24.64 -6.56 5.67
CA SER A 177 25.37 -7.77 5.33
C SER A 177 24.61 -9.02 5.76
N VAL A 178 24.62 -10.06 4.92
CA VAL A 178 23.99 -11.35 5.19
C VAL A 178 24.98 -12.49 5.04
N GLY A 179 25.15 -13.28 6.10
CA GLY A 179 25.96 -14.49 6.14
C GLY A 179 25.14 -15.77 6.16
N THR A 180 25.69 -16.86 5.62
CA THR A 180 25.15 -18.21 5.74
C THR A 180 26.27 -19.24 5.76
N PHE A 181 26.05 -20.40 6.37
CA PHE A 181 26.97 -21.54 6.31
C PHE A 181 26.48 -22.59 5.31
N ASP A 182 27.36 -23.08 4.44
CA ASP A 182 27.04 -24.19 3.54
C ASP A 182 27.83 -25.44 3.93
N TYR A 183 27.16 -26.42 4.53
CA TYR A 183 27.78 -27.68 4.95
C TYR A 183 28.32 -28.51 3.78
N LYS A 184 27.89 -28.27 2.54
CA LYS A 184 28.44 -28.92 1.34
C LYS A 184 29.75 -28.26 0.88
N GLN A 185 29.99 -27.02 1.30
CA GLN A 185 31.18 -26.23 0.98
C GLN A 185 31.70 -25.54 2.27
N PRO A 186 32.08 -26.30 3.31
CA PRO A 186 32.33 -25.75 4.65
C PRO A 186 33.52 -24.78 4.71
N SER A 187 34.45 -24.87 3.76
CA SER A 187 35.59 -23.96 3.64
C SER A 187 35.27 -22.65 2.92
N LEU A 188 34.10 -22.55 2.29
CA LEU A 188 33.69 -21.35 1.56
C LEU A 188 32.89 -20.43 2.49
N THR A 189 33.47 -19.28 2.82
CA THR A 189 32.76 -18.22 3.54
C THR A 189 31.70 -17.59 2.64
N LYS A 190 30.42 -17.84 2.92
CA LYS A 190 29.30 -17.20 2.22
C LYS A 190 28.80 -16.01 3.04
N ARG A 191 29.26 -14.82 2.65
CA ARG A 191 28.80 -13.54 3.18
C ARG A 191 28.71 -12.54 2.03
N THR A 192 27.61 -11.81 2.00
CA THR A 192 27.41 -10.68 1.08
C THR A 192 27.17 -9.42 1.91
N GLY A 193 27.50 -8.26 1.36
CA GLY A 193 27.27 -7.01 2.07
C GLY A 193 27.35 -5.79 1.16
N LEU A 194 26.33 -4.95 1.24
CA LEU A 194 26.11 -3.79 0.39
C LEU A 194 25.99 -2.54 1.25
N SER A 195 26.52 -1.42 0.76
CA SER A 195 26.43 -0.12 1.40
C SER A 195 25.36 0.74 0.72
N THR A 196 24.69 1.60 1.47
CA THR A 196 23.68 2.53 0.92
C THR A 196 24.29 3.42 -0.15
N LEU A 197 23.54 3.68 -1.23
CA LEU A 197 23.95 4.55 -2.32
C LEU A 197 23.91 6.02 -1.93
N SER A 198 22.89 6.41 -1.15
CA SER A 198 22.67 7.80 -0.76
C SER A 198 23.48 8.17 0.48
N ASN A 199 24.18 9.31 0.42
CA ASN A 199 24.81 9.90 1.60
C ASN A 199 23.73 10.33 2.62
N GLN A 200 23.83 9.82 3.84
CA GLN A 200 22.92 10.13 4.95
C GLN A 200 23.44 11.26 5.86
N GLY A 201 24.46 12.00 5.39
CA GLY A 201 25.07 13.12 6.10
C GLY A 201 26.31 12.66 6.88
N ASN A 202 26.44 13.10 8.13
CA ASN A 202 27.60 12.78 8.98
C ASN A 202 27.37 11.49 9.81
N LEU A 203 26.61 10.53 9.28
CA LEU A 203 26.35 9.28 9.97
C LEU A 203 27.63 8.42 9.92
N PRO A 204 28.11 7.89 11.06
CA PRO A 204 29.22 6.94 11.05
C PRO A 204 28.80 5.62 10.38
N ASP A 205 29.78 4.77 10.07
CA ASP A 205 29.52 3.42 9.57
C ASP A 205 28.65 2.64 10.56
N ALA A 206 27.45 2.27 10.11
CA ALA A 206 26.45 1.55 10.89
C ALA A 206 25.97 0.34 10.07
N GLU A 207 26.52 -0.84 10.40
CA GLU A 207 26.19 -2.10 9.75
C GLU A 207 25.05 -2.83 10.48
N VAL A 208 24.04 -3.26 9.72
CA VAL A 208 23.15 -4.35 10.13
C VAL A 208 23.68 -5.64 9.52
N TYR A 209 24.20 -6.51 10.38
CA TYR A 209 24.61 -7.85 9.99
C TYR A 209 23.59 -8.88 10.47
N ASP A 210 23.19 -9.78 9.58
CA ASP A 210 22.33 -10.92 9.90
C ASP A 210 22.98 -12.23 9.45
N TYR A 211 22.91 -13.24 10.32
CA TYR A 211 23.23 -14.62 9.96
C TYR A 211 21.94 -15.36 9.70
N ALA A 212 21.63 -15.59 8.43
CA ALA A 212 20.33 -16.11 8.00
C ALA A 212 20.15 -17.63 8.20
N GLY A 213 21.06 -18.27 8.93
CA GLY A 213 21.06 -19.70 9.18
C GLY A 213 21.89 -20.50 8.19
N GLU A 214 21.83 -21.82 8.34
CA GLU A 214 22.54 -22.76 7.49
C GLU A 214 21.83 -22.93 6.15
N TYR A 215 22.61 -22.99 5.08
CA TYR A 215 22.16 -23.33 3.74
C TYR A 215 21.07 -22.40 3.19
N TYR A 216 21.09 -21.13 3.61
CA TYR A 216 20.05 -20.14 3.29
C TYR A 216 20.05 -19.70 1.82
N TYR A 217 21.23 -19.56 1.22
CA TYR A 217 21.39 -19.38 -0.23
C TYR A 217 22.58 -20.19 -0.78
N HIS A 218 22.46 -20.63 -2.03
CA HIS A 218 23.52 -21.44 -2.69
C HIS A 218 24.57 -20.57 -3.37
N GLY A 219 24.14 -19.66 -4.26
CA GLY A 219 25.01 -18.80 -5.06
C GLY A 219 25.22 -17.41 -4.45
N HIS A 220 26.34 -16.78 -4.80
CA HIS A 220 26.67 -15.42 -4.36
C HIS A 220 25.63 -14.40 -4.85
N ASP A 221 25.24 -14.52 -6.12
CA ASP A 221 24.16 -13.81 -6.79
C ASP A 221 22.84 -13.82 -6.01
N ARG A 222 22.44 -14.99 -5.48
CA ARG A 222 21.26 -15.08 -4.61
C ARG A 222 21.47 -14.35 -3.28
N GLY A 223 22.64 -14.49 -2.66
CA GLY A 223 22.97 -13.80 -1.41
C GLY A 223 22.97 -12.28 -1.56
N GLU A 224 23.56 -11.78 -2.65
CA GLU A 224 23.62 -10.35 -2.96
C GLU A 224 22.23 -9.79 -3.17
N ARG A 225 21.35 -10.49 -3.90
CA ARG A 225 19.96 -10.09 -4.10
C ARG A 225 19.19 -9.96 -2.79
N LEU A 226 19.30 -10.96 -1.91
CA LEU A 226 18.63 -10.91 -0.59
C LEU A 226 19.17 -9.76 0.28
N THR A 227 20.46 -9.46 0.18
CA THR A 227 21.07 -8.29 0.83
C THR A 227 20.57 -6.98 0.22
N ALA A 228 20.45 -6.90 -1.11
CA ALA A 228 19.95 -5.72 -1.82
C ALA A 228 18.50 -5.41 -1.44
N ASN A 229 17.61 -6.41 -1.44
CA ASN A 229 16.21 -6.25 -1.02
C ASN A 229 16.10 -5.61 0.38
N ARG A 230 16.92 -6.07 1.33
CA ARG A 230 16.96 -5.53 2.70
C ARG A 230 17.53 -4.11 2.74
N LEU A 231 18.57 -3.83 1.96
CA LEU A 231 19.18 -2.50 1.86
C LEU A 231 18.17 -1.50 1.27
N GLU A 232 17.52 -1.83 0.15
CA GLU A 232 16.52 -0.99 -0.52
C GLU A 232 15.32 -0.71 0.38
N ALA A 233 14.89 -1.67 1.22
CA ALA A 233 13.85 -1.46 2.22
C ALA A 233 14.23 -0.39 3.26
N PHE A 234 15.50 -0.32 3.67
CA PHE A 234 16.00 0.77 4.52
C PHE A 234 16.11 2.08 3.75
N GLU A 235 16.63 2.08 2.52
CA GLU A 235 16.74 3.29 1.70
C GLU A 235 15.37 3.92 1.41
N SER A 236 14.34 3.11 1.17
CA SER A 236 12.94 3.55 1.04
C SER A 236 12.41 4.26 2.30
N GLN A 237 12.87 3.87 3.49
CA GLN A 237 12.50 4.54 4.74
C GLN A 237 13.32 5.81 5.00
N ALA A 238 14.52 5.93 4.41
CA ALA A 238 15.41 7.06 4.65
C ALA A 238 14.84 8.38 4.13
N LYS A 239 14.01 8.35 3.09
CA LYS A 239 13.31 9.52 2.54
C LYS A 239 11.90 9.14 2.08
N ARG A 240 10.88 9.74 2.70
CA ARG A 240 9.47 9.59 2.31
C ARG A 240 8.79 10.93 2.21
N PHE A 241 7.72 10.99 1.42
CA PHE A 241 6.87 12.17 1.33
C PHE A 241 5.50 11.86 1.94
N ARG A 242 4.88 12.89 2.50
CA ARG A 242 3.50 12.87 3.00
C ARG A 242 2.78 14.06 2.39
N GLY A 243 1.57 13.84 1.93
CA GLY A 243 0.69 14.89 1.42
C GLY A 243 -0.73 14.68 1.91
N ALA A 244 -1.53 15.73 1.80
CA ALA A 244 -2.96 15.70 2.06
C ALA A 244 -3.68 16.67 1.10
N GLY A 245 -4.94 16.39 0.81
CA GLY A 245 -5.79 17.24 -0.01
C GLY A 245 -7.08 16.55 -0.47
N GLY A 246 -7.82 17.19 -1.36
CA GLY A 246 -9.08 16.65 -1.91
C GLY A 246 -8.91 15.65 -3.05
N VAL A 247 -7.74 14.99 -3.19
CA VAL A 247 -7.37 14.25 -4.40
C VAL A 247 -7.91 12.82 -4.43
N ARG A 248 -9.10 12.66 -5.03
CA ARG A 248 -9.88 11.41 -5.01
C ARG A 248 -9.26 10.25 -5.78
N GLN A 249 -8.43 10.56 -6.78
CA GLN A 249 -7.82 9.58 -7.68
C GLN A 249 -6.58 8.88 -7.10
N LEU A 250 -6.10 9.25 -5.91
CA LEU A 250 -4.94 8.60 -5.31
C LEU A 250 -5.23 7.15 -4.91
N GLU A 251 -4.42 6.22 -5.39
CA GLU A 251 -4.50 4.80 -5.07
C GLU A 251 -3.11 4.25 -4.70
N ALA A 252 -3.03 3.44 -3.64
CA ALA A 252 -1.78 2.78 -3.28
C ALA A 252 -1.35 1.80 -4.39
N GLY A 253 -0.06 1.76 -4.71
CA GLY A 253 0.48 0.97 -5.82
C GLY A 253 0.40 1.66 -7.19
N ARG A 254 -0.10 2.91 -7.24
CA ARG A 254 0.01 3.79 -8.41
C ARG A 254 0.99 4.92 -8.16
N TRP A 255 1.39 5.61 -9.21
CA TRP A 255 2.22 6.82 -9.10
C TRP A 255 1.55 8.04 -9.71
N PHE A 256 2.06 9.22 -9.37
CA PHE A 256 1.60 10.48 -9.95
C PHE A 256 2.75 11.45 -10.17
N GLU A 257 2.52 12.49 -10.97
CA GLU A 257 3.44 13.60 -11.14
C GLU A 257 2.92 14.83 -10.39
N LEU A 258 3.72 15.37 -9.48
CA LEU A 258 3.43 16.59 -8.74
C LEU A 258 3.78 17.82 -9.59
N SER A 259 2.85 18.77 -9.66
CA SER A 259 3.06 20.07 -10.32
C SER A 259 2.69 21.23 -9.43
N GLN A 260 3.14 22.43 -9.80
CA GLN A 260 2.85 23.68 -9.09
C GLN A 260 3.42 23.71 -7.66
N HIS A 261 4.40 22.85 -7.36
CA HIS A 261 5.06 22.83 -6.05
C HIS A 261 6.41 23.56 -6.13
N PRO A 262 6.64 24.64 -5.35
CA PRO A 262 7.80 25.52 -5.48
C PRO A 262 9.18 24.86 -5.46
N ARG A 263 9.33 23.73 -4.77
CA ARG A 263 10.60 22.97 -4.69
C ARG A 263 10.75 21.85 -5.72
N HIS A 264 9.65 21.37 -6.30
CA HIS A 264 9.66 20.23 -7.21
C HIS A 264 9.58 20.68 -8.67
N ASP A 265 8.93 21.82 -8.94
CA ASP A 265 8.81 22.38 -10.29
C ASP A 265 10.14 22.83 -10.91
N THR A 266 11.16 23.10 -10.09
CA THR A 266 12.50 23.48 -10.56
C THR A 266 13.41 22.26 -10.78
N GLY A 267 12.97 21.06 -10.40
CA GLY A 267 13.70 19.81 -10.51
C GLY A 267 13.47 19.06 -11.83
N GLY A 268 14.15 17.94 -12.00
CA GLY A 268 13.91 17.02 -13.13
C GLY A 268 12.58 16.26 -13.00
N GLU A 269 12.19 15.51 -14.03
CA GLU A 269 10.97 14.66 -14.01
C GLU A 269 11.00 13.66 -12.83
N ALA A 270 12.14 13.02 -12.59
CA ALA A 270 12.31 12.07 -11.48
C ALA A 270 12.12 12.72 -10.09
N GLU A 271 12.25 14.05 -9.95
CA GLU A 271 11.98 14.73 -8.68
C GLU A 271 10.51 15.10 -8.48
N ARG A 272 9.68 14.87 -9.50
CA ARG A 272 8.24 15.18 -9.51
C ARG A 272 7.36 13.93 -9.52
N GLN A 273 7.93 12.75 -9.78
CA GLN A 273 7.20 11.49 -9.78
C GLN A 273 7.25 10.81 -8.41
N PHE A 274 6.10 10.37 -7.91
CA PHE A 274 5.98 9.74 -6.61
C PHE A 274 5.11 8.47 -6.68
N LEU A 275 5.67 7.35 -6.23
CA LEU A 275 4.91 6.12 -5.98
C LEU A 275 4.12 6.26 -4.67
N ILE A 276 2.83 5.96 -4.73
CA ILE A 276 1.92 6.03 -3.61
C ILE A 276 2.04 4.73 -2.80
N LEU A 277 2.68 4.82 -1.64
CA LEU A 277 2.87 3.66 -0.74
C LEU A 277 1.64 3.39 0.14
N GLY A 278 0.77 4.37 0.34
CA GLY A 278 -0.41 4.26 1.18
C GLY A 278 -1.29 5.50 1.06
N VAL A 279 -2.60 5.29 1.20
CA VAL A 279 -3.63 6.33 1.15
C VAL A 279 -4.59 6.10 2.30
N THR A 280 -4.96 7.17 3.01
CA THR A 280 -6.05 7.14 3.99
C THR A 280 -7.12 8.09 3.50
N VAL A 281 -8.37 7.65 3.49
CA VAL A 281 -9.48 8.46 2.99
C VAL A 281 -10.50 8.64 4.10
N TYR A 282 -10.92 9.88 4.32
CA TYR A 282 -12.05 10.25 5.15
C TYR A 282 -13.12 10.86 4.24
N ALA A 283 -14.30 10.26 4.23
CA ALA A 283 -15.42 10.71 3.42
C ALA A 283 -16.67 10.84 4.30
N GLU A 284 -17.36 11.97 4.17
CA GLU A 284 -18.63 12.22 4.85
C GLU A 284 -19.66 12.73 3.85
N ASN A 285 -20.83 12.09 3.83
CA ASN A 285 -21.93 12.49 2.95
C ASN A 285 -22.81 13.56 3.64
N ALA A 286 -23.20 14.59 2.89
CA ALA A 286 -24.04 15.69 3.33
C ALA A 286 -25.55 15.37 3.37
N LEU A 287 -25.93 14.09 3.55
CA LEU A 287 -27.34 13.71 3.65
C LEU A 287 -27.97 14.30 4.93
N PRO A 288 -29.26 14.70 4.91
CA PRO A 288 -29.93 15.33 6.06
C PRO A 288 -29.90 14.49 7.35
N VAL A 289 -29.77 13.16 7.22
CA VAL A 289 -29.67 12.21 8.34
C VAL A 289 -28.34 12.39 9.11
N SER A 290 -27.28 12.87 8.45
CA SER A 290 -25.96 13.12 9.05
C SER A 290 -25.94 14.31 10.02
N ALA A 291 -26.85 15.28 9.86
CA ALA A 291 -26.80 16.56 10.59
C ALA A 291 -27.31 16.49 12.03
N HIS A 292 -28.05 15.44 12.40
CA HIS A 292 -28.59 15.24 13.76
C HIS A 292 -27.79 14.23 14.60
N PHE A 293 -26.58 13.88 14.16
CA PHE A 293 -25.77 12.82 14.75
C PHE A 293 -25.32 13.15 16.18
N ASN A 294 -25.92 12.49 17.17
CA ASN A 294 -25.24 12.30 18.45
C ASN A 294 -24.09 11.31 18.22
N SER A 295 -22.91 11.55 18.82
CA SER A 295 -21.78 10.63 18.71
C SER A 295 -22.14 9.26 19.33
N LEU A 296 -22.59 8.32 18.50
CA LEU A 296 -22.88 6.96 18.94
C LEU A 296 -21.59 6.27 19.41
N PRO A 297 -21.63 5.48 20.50
CA PRO A 297 -20.47 4.71 20.94
C PRO A 297 -19.91 3.82 19.82
N GLY A 298 -18.60 3.85 19.62
CA GLY A 298 -17.92 3.04 18.59
C GLY A 298 -18.01 3.58 17.16
N SER A 299 -18.68 4.72 16.92
CA SER A 299 -18.75 5.35 15.59
C SER A 299 -17.40 5.96 15.15
N LEU A 300 -17.23 6.14 13.84
CA LEU A 300 -16.05 6.78 13.23
C LEU A 300 -16.04 8.31 13.37
N LYS A 301 -17.07 8.93 13.96
CA LYS A 301 -17.20 10.39 14.06
C LYS A 301 -15.97 11.07 14.70
N PRO A 302 -15.39 10.59 15.82
CA PRO A 302 -14.20 11.20 16.39
C PRO A 302 -12.99 11.22 15.44
N GLN A 303 -12.88 10.22 14.56
CA GLN A 303 -11.78 10.13 13.59
C GLN A 303 -12.01 11.11 12.43
N ILE A 304 -13.24 11.21 11.93
CA ILE A 304 -13.62 12.19 10.90
C ILE A 304 -13.42 13.62 11.43
N ASP A 305 -13.90 13.91 12.64
CA ASP A 305 -13.75 15.22 13.28
C ASP A 305 -12.26 15.54 13.50
N ALA A 306 -11.42 14.57 13.90
CA ALA A 306 -9.98 14.77 14.01
C ALA A 306 -9.31 15.06 12.66
N ALA A 307 -9.74 14.38 11.59
CA ALA A 307 -9.23 14.59 10.25
C ALA A 307 -9.61 15.97 9.69
N LYS A 308 -10.87 16.41 9.88
CA LYS A 308 -11.32 17.77 9.55
C LYS A 308 -10.50 18.84 10.27
N ARG A 309 -10.30 18.69 11.58
CA ARG A 309 -9.49 19.62 12.39
C ARG A 309 -8.05 19.71 11.91
N ALA A 310 -7.42 18.58 11.59
CA ALA A 310 -6.04 18.54 11.08
C ALA A 310 -5.87 19.30 9.74
N GLN A 311 -6.95 19.55 9.03
CA GLN A 311 -6.97 20.24 7.74
C GLN A 311 -7.60 21.63 7.80
N GLY A 312 -7.96 22.11 8.99
CA GLY A 312 -8.60 23.42 9.17
C GLY A 312 -10.02 23.50 8.59
N LEU A 313 -10.68 22.36 8.40
CA LEU A 313 -12.06 22.25 7.90
C LEU A 313 -13.06 22.20 9.07
N GLU A 314 -12.83 22.97 10.13
CA GLU A 314 -13.75 23.05 11.25
C GLU A 314 -15.04 23.75 10.81
N ASP A 315 -16.16 23.03 10.88
CA ASP A 315 -17.48 23.62 10.66
C ASP A 315 -17.75 24.62 11.79
N ASN A 316 -17.86 25.91 11.46
CA ASN A 316 -18.46 26.87 12.37
C ASN A 316 -19.90 26.38 12.63
N GLN A 317 -20.22 26.01 13.86
CA GLN A 317 -21.53 25.45 14.25
C GLN A 317 -22.73 26.33 13.83
N ASN A 318 -22.50 27.62 13.54
CA ASN A 318 -23.52 28.56 13.06
C ASN A 318 -23.70 28.59 11.52
N GLU A 319 -22.71 28.14 10.72
CA GLU A 319 -22.78 28.14 9.25
C GLU A 319 -23.22 26.80 8.67
N ALA A 320 -22.96 25.69 9.37
CA ALA A 320 -23.41 24.37 8.97
C ALA A 320 -24.92 24.39 8.64
N ALA A 321 -25.75 24.96 9.53
CA ALA A 321 -27.20 25.06 9.34
C ALA A 321 -27.65 25.82 8.06
N ASN A 322 -26.85 26.75 7.53
CA ASN A 322 -27.19 27.58 6.37
C ASN A 322 -26.67 27.03 5.04
N ASP A 323 -25.53 26.33 5.03
CA ASP A 323 -25.01 25.71 3.79
C ASP A 323 -25.90 24.56 3.30
N TYR A 324 -26.62 23.88 4.21
CA TYR A 324 -27.50 22.74 3.88
C TYR A 324 -28.68 23.07 2.96
N GLN A 325 -29.06 24.34 2.78
CA GLN A 325 -30.15 24.69 1.85
C GLN A 325 -29.68 24.84 0.39
N HIS A 326 -28.36 24.92 0.14
CA HIS A 326 -27.86 25.31 -1.19
C HIS A 326 -26.70 24.47 -1.76
N THR A 327 -25.98 23.64 -0.98
CA THR A 327 -24.81 22.90 -1.48
C THR A 327 -24.91 21.39 -1.26
N GLY A 328 -25.13 20.64 -2.36
CA GLY A 328 -25.16 19.18 -2.37
C GLY A 328 -23.78 18.51 -2.38
N THR A 329 -22.79 19.03 -1.67
CA THR A 329 -21.39 18.56 -1.74
C THR A 329 -20.98 17.86 -0.46
N GLY A 330 -20.79 16.54 -0.52
CA GLY A 330 -20.11 15.78 0.54
C GLY A 330 -18.63 16.20 0.70
N HIS A 331 -18.07 15.99 1.88
CA HIS A 331 -16.67 16.30 2.17
C HIS A 331 -15.80 15.07 1.94
N PHE A 332 -14.70 15.25 1.20
CA PHE A 332 -13.71 14.21 0.93
C PHE A 332 -12.32 14.71 1.29
N LEU A 333 -11.63 13.97 2.15
CA LEU A 333 -10.28 14.26 2.58
C LEU A 333 -9.39 13.03 2.37
N VAL A 334 -8.28 13.24 1.67
CA VAL A 334 -7.23 12.26 1.40
C VAL A 334 -5.93 12.71 2.03
#